data_AF-A0A391NVR3-F1
#
_entry.id   AF-A0A391NVR3-F1
#
_cell.length_a   1.000
_cell.length_b   1.000
_cell.length_c   1.000
_cell.angle_alpha   90.00
_cell.angle_beta   90.00
_cell.angle_gamma   90.00
#
_symmetry.space_group_name_H-M   'P 1'
#
loop_
_entity.id
_entity.type
_entity.pdbx_description
1 polymer ?
#
loop_
_entity_poly.entity_id
_entity_poly.type
_entity_poly.pdbx_seq_one_letter_code
_entity_poly.pdbx_strand_id
1 'polypeptide(L)'
;MPSGAADINPSMRSKSTSKRIRMQRERSVRDKYGRKKFERYHNKTADLDGRIAPSMKWFGNTRVIGQTELADAREAAEKATHDPKSILIKAREIPVSLIREKAVVRDRRSVLTLRSFEDTFGPKATRKRPNLPSGSLTGLQDRVQTETEGYSKGADALRNKASVTTVVGTHEGGTANQDALDNLAAIGDRSGVNPHMLRGQTKRVYSELYKFSSLHW
;
A
#
# COMPACT_ATOMS: atom_id res chain seq x y z
N MET A 1 5.21 51.44 15.13
CA MET A 1 3.77 51.68 15.37
C MET A 1 3.00 51.32 14.10
N PRO A 2 2.08 50.36 14.16
CA PRO A 2 0.79 50.55 13.51
C PRO A 2 -0.31 50.51 14.55
N SER A 3 -1.07 51.60 14.61
CA SER A 3 -2.32 51.74 15.34
C SER A 3 -3.39 50.90 14.67
N GLY A 4 -4.01 50.02 15.45
CA GLY A 4 -5.21 49.30 15.07
C GLY A 4 -6.08 49.18 16.31
N ALA A 5 -6.86 50.22 16.57
CA ALA A 5 -7.84 50.23 17.63
C ALA A 5 -8.78 49.03 17.45
N ALA A 6 -8.58 48.01 18.28
CA ALA A 6 -9.45 46.86 18.32
C ALA A 6 -10.71 47.27 19.08
N ASP A 7 -11.85 47.20 18.41
CA ASP A 7 -13.17 47.26 19.03
C ASP A 7 -13.27 46.20 20.13
N ILE A 8 -13.06 46.60 21.39
CA ILE A 8 -13.22 45.74 22.56
C ILE A 8 -14.72 45.62 22.83
N ASN A 9 -15.29 44.47 22.44
CA ASN A 9 -16.69 44.12 22.67
C ASN A 9 -16.81 43.13 23.84
N PRO A 10 -17.77 43.29 24.78
CA PRO A 10 -17.85 42.52 26.03
C PRO A 10 -18.39 41.09 25.85
N SER A 11 -17.72 40.28 25.03
CA SER A 11 -17.99 38.84 24.90
C SER A 11 -16.74 37.94 24.89
N MET A 12 -15.54 38.49 25.14
CA MET A 12 -14.27 37.77 25.31
C MET A 12 -13.79 36.85 24.15
N ARG A 13 -14.53 36.77 23.03
CA ARG A 13 -14.43 35.67 22.05
C ARG A 13 -14.13 36.20 20.64
N SER A 14 -12.86 36.18 20.27
CA SER A 14 -12.33 36.71 18.99
C SER A 14 -13.08 36.20 17.76
N LYS A 15 -13.13 37.00 16.68
CA LYS A 15 -13.94 36.71 15.47
C LYS A 15 -13.67 35.29 14.90
N SER A 16 -12.42 34.84 14.88
CA SER A 16 -12.03 33.49 14.44
C SER A 16 -12.59 32.40 15.37
N THR A 17 -12.47 32.59 16.69
CA THR A 17 -13.01 31.70 17.71
C THR A 17 -14.53 31.59 17.61
N SER A 18 -15.21 32.73 17.45
CA SER A 18 -16.66 32.79 17.29
C SER A 18 -17.13 32.09 16.02
N LYS A 19 -16.42 32.22 14.89
CA LYS A 19 -16.72 31.50 13.64
C LYS A 19 -16.52 29.97 13.77
N ARG A 20 -15.45 29.53 14.44
CA ARG A 20 -15.19 28.11 14.72
C ARG A 20 -16.27 27.49 15.60
N ILE A 21 -16.66 28.16 16.69
CA ILE A 21 -17.73 27.69 17.59
C ILE A 21 -19.07 27.64 16.84
N ARG A 22 -19.37 28.67 16.04
CA ARG A 22 -20.57 28.68 15.19
C ARG A 22 -20.59 27.50 14.21
N MET A 23 -19.45 27.15 13.62
CA MET A 23 -19.31 26.00 12.72
C MET A 23 -19.66 24.67 13.40
N GLN A 24 -19.23 24.44 14.65
CA GLN A 24 -19.57 23.22 15.41
C GLN A 24 -21.06 23.10 15.76
N ARG A 25 -21.76 24.23 15.92
CA ARG A 25 -23.19 24.29 16.26
C ARG A 25 -24.09 24.37 15.03
N GLU A 26 -23.52 24.36 13.83
CA GLU A 26 -24.26 24.60 12.59
C GLU A 26 -25.17 23.42 12.24
N ARG A 27 -26.38 23.72 11.76
CA ARG A 27 -27.36 22.74 11.29
C ARG A 27 -28.08 23.27 10.05
N SER A 28 -28.69 22.38 9.27
CA SER A 28 -29.49 22.77 8.11
C SER A 28 -30.62 23.71 8.53
N VAL A 29 -30.73 24.87 7.89
CA VAL A 29 -31.85 25.80 8.09
C VAL A 29 -33.02 25.33 7.25
N ARG A 30 -34.21 25.26 7.85
CA ARG A 30 -35.44 24.78 7.18
C ARG A 30 -36.55 25.81 7.25
N ASP A 31 -37.44 25.75 6.28
CA ASP A 31 -38.65 26.56 6.22
C ASP A 31 -39.76 25.97 7.11
N LYS A 32 -40.86 26.71 7.33
CA LYS A 32 -42.02 26.27 8.12
C LYS A 32 -42.61 24.95 7.63
N TYR A 33 -42.53 24.68 6.33
CA TYR A 33 -42.97 23.43 5.69
C TYR A 33 -41.93 22.30 5.78
N GLY A 34 -40.83 22.48 6.52
CA GLY A 34 -39.78 21.48 6.69
C GLY A 34 -38.80 21.33 5.52
N ARG A 35 -38.93 22.15 4.47
CA ARG A 35 -38.01 22.14 3.32
C ARG A 35 -36.66 22.77 3.69
N LYS A 36 -35.54 22.15 3.30
CA LYS A 36 -34.18 22.66 3.56
C LYS A 36 -33.94 23.92 2.72
N LYS A 37 -33.65 25.04 3.37
CA LYS A 37 -33.32 26.33 2.75
C LYS A 37 -31.81 26.54 2.62
N PHE A 38 -31.05 26.10 3.61
CA PHE A 38 -29.58 26.25 3.61
C PHE A 38 -28.92 25.11 4.38
N GLU A 39 -27.81 24.60 3.83
CA GLU A 39 -26.94 23.61 4.45
C GLU A 39 -25.53 23.86 3.93
N ARG A 40 -24.52 24.04 4.81
CA ARG A 40 -23.15 24.24 4.33
C ARG A 40 -22.59 22.95 3.75
N TYR A 41 -21.75 23.11 2.73
CA TYR A 41 -21.14 22.01 1.96
C TYR A 41 -22.12 21.11 1.20
N HIS A 42 -23.42 21.42 1.21
CA HIS A 42 -24.45 20.71 0.45
C HIS A 42 -25.24 21.71 -0.39
N ASN A 43 -24.71 22.03 -1.57
CA ASN A 43 -25.42 22.86 -2.54
C ASN A 43 -25.94 21.98 -3.69
N LYS A 44 -27.26 21.86 -3.80
CA LYS A 44 -27.92 21.10 -4.88
C LYS A 44 -28.09 21.90 -6.17
N THR A 45 -27.94 23.21 -6.10
CA THR A 45 -28.26 24.16 -7.18
C THR A 45 -27.01 24.76 -7.81
N ALA A 46 -25.82 24.45 -7.29
CA ALA A 46 -24.58 24.85 -7.94
C ALA A 46 -24.36 23.99 -9.18
N ASP A 47 -24.58 24.56 -10.36
CA ASP A 47 -24.07 24.01 -11.61
C ASP A 47 -22.56 24.28 -11.66
N LEU A 48 -21.78 23.34 -11.11
CA LEU A 48 -20.33 23.39 -11.17
C LEU A 48 -19.93 22.87 -12.55
N ASP A 49 -19.78 23.77 -13.52
CA ASP A 49 -19.24 23.41 -14.83
C ASP A 49 -17.83 22.86 -14.64
N GLY A 50 -17.67 21.54 -14.77
CA GLY A 50 -16.42 20.81 -14.53
C GLY A 50 -15.35 21.01 -15.62
N ARG A 51 -15.55 21.98 -16.51
CA ARG A 51 -14.63 22.28 -17.61
C ARG A 51 -13.35 22.89 -17.06
N ILE A 52 -12.23 22.40 -17.58
CA ILE A 52 -10.91 22.94 -17.28
C ILE A 52 -10.48 23.80 -18.47
N ALA A 53 -10.19 25.09 -18.24
CA ALA A 53 -9.81 26.01 -19.30
C ALA A 53 -8.43 25.66 -19.88
N PRO A 54 -8.26 25.51 -21.21
CA PRO A 54 -6.98 25.13 -21.78
C PRO A 54 -5.89 26.15 -21.44
N SER A 55 -4.73 25.67 -20.98
CA SER A 55 -3.59 26.53 -20.64
C SER A 55 -2.25 25.84 -20.93
N MET A 56 -1.31 26.58 -21.53
CA MET A 56 0.06 26.09 -21.75
C MET A 56 0.80 25.81 -20.43
N LYS A 57 0.35 26.40 -19.31
CA LYS A 57 0.93 26.20 -17.98
C LYS A 57 0.84 24.75 -17.48
N TRP A 58 -0.08 23.95 -18.01
CA TRP A 58 -0.22 22.54 -17.61
C TRP A 58 0.93 21.67 -18.08
N PHE A 59 1.60 22.06 -19.15
CA PHE A 59 2.66 21.28 -19.78
C PHE A 59 4.06 21.75 -19.37
N GLY A 60 4.16 22.82 -18.56
CA GLY A 60 5.42 23.28 -18.01
C GLY A 60 5.86 22.44 -16.80
N ASN A 61 7.17 22.27 -16.65
CA ASN A 61 7.75 21.58 -15.49
C ASN A 61 7.44 22.37 -14.21
N THR A 62 6.72 21.77 -13.25
CA THR A 62 6.26 22.45 -12.02
C THR A 62 7.19 22.26 -10.82
N ARG A 63 8.01 21.20 -10.82
CA ARG A 63 9.01 20.89 -9.78
C ARG A 63 10.27 20.38 -10.46
N VAL A 64 11.35 21.13 -10.31
CA VAL A 64 12.67 20.79 -10.86
C VAL A 64 13.67 20.87 -9.72
N ILE A 65 14.63 19.94 -9.69
CA ILE A 65 15.74 19.91 -8.73
C ILE A 65 17.05 19.82 -9.51
N GLY A 66 18.07 20.55 -9.07
CA GLY A 66 19.41 20.47 -9.66
C GLY A 66 20.09 19.14 -9.34
N GLN A 67 20.97 18.66 -10.22
CA GLN A 67 21.69 17.40 -9.98
C GLN A 67 22.63 17.46 -8.77
N THR A 68 23.27 18.61 -8.54
CA THR A 68 24.13 18.85 -7.36
C THR A 68 23.31 18.85 -6.08
N GLU A 69 22.20 19.61 -6.06
CA GLU A 69 21.27 19.66 -4.93
C GLU A 69 20.66 18.27 -4.63
N LEU A 70 20.39 17.48 -5.67
CA LEU A 70 19.92 16.10 -5.51
C LEU A 70 20.99 15.22 -4.85
N ALA A 71 22.25 15.36 -5.23
CA ALA A 71 23.36 14.61 -4.64
C ALA A 71 23.56 15.00 -3.16
N ASP A 72 23.55 16.30 -2.86
CA ASP A 72 23.66 16.81 -1.49
C ASP A 72 22.49 16.33 -0.62
N ALA A 73 21.28 16.35 -1.17
CA ALA A 73 20.08 15.86 -0.49
C ALA A 73 20.14 14.34 -0.22
N ARG A 74 20.76 13.57 -1.12
CA ARG A 74 20.98 12.13 -0.92
C ARG A 74 21.96 11.88 0.22
N GLU A 75 23.09 12.57 0.22
CA GLU A 75 24.09 12.42 1.29
C GLU A 75 23.51 12.84 2.66
N ALA A 76 22.80 13.97 2.72
CA ALA A 76 22.15 14.43 3.95
C ALA A 76 21.07 13.46 4.43
N ALA A 77 20.27 12.89 3.52
CA ALA A 77 19.23 11.94 3.86
C ALA A 77 19.79 10.58 4.32
N GLU A 78 20.89 10.11 3.74
CA GLU A 78 21.58 8.91 4.21
C GLU A 78 22.08 9.10 5.65
N LYS A 79 22.74 10.23 5.93
CA LYS A 79 23.19 10.56 7.31
C LYS A 79 22.01 10.61 8.29
N ALA A 80 20.91 11.26 7.90
CA ALA A 80 19.72 11.37 8.75
C ALA A 80 18.99 10.03 8.93
N THR A 81 18.89 9.19 7.90
CA THR A 81 18.15 7.91 7.98
C THR A 81 18.80 6.93 8.96
N HIS A 82 20.12 6.96 9.08
CA HIS A 82 20.86 6.11 10.02
C HIS A 82 20.89 6.67 11.45
N ASP A 83 20.56 7.96 11.65
CA ASP A 83 20.48 8.56 12.98
C ASP A 83 19.06 8.41 13.58
N PRO A 84 18.87 7.58 14.62
CA PRO A 84 17.56 7.38 15.24
C PRO A 84 17.01 8.61 15.98
N LYS A 85 17.84 9.64 16.20
CA LYS A 85 17.44 10.87 16.91
C LYS A 85 16.98 11.98 15.97
N SER A 86 17.24 11.84 14.67
CA SER A 86 16.86 12.84 13.68
C SER A 86 15.42 12.61 13.21
N ILE A 87 14.66 13.70 13.03
CA ILE A 87 13.27 13.65 12.54
C ILE A 87 13.10 14.54 11.30
N LEU A 88 12.32 14.06 10.34
CA LEU A 88 11.99 14.80 9.13
C LEU A 88 10.74 15.66 9.34
N ILE A 89 10.89 16.98 9.41
CA ILE A 89 9.77 17.91 9.68
C ILE A 89 8.91 18.15 8.43
N LYS A 90 9.53 18.19 7.23
CA LYS A 90 8.84 18.55 5.98
C LYS A 90 9.08 17.54 4.87
N ALA A 91 8.45 16.36 4.98
CA ALA A 91 8.58 15.31 3.98
C ALA A 91 8.01 15.69 2.59
N ARG A 92 7.03 16.61 2.52
CA ARG A 92 6.33 16.97 1.27
C ARG A 92 7.16 17.83 0.32
N GLU A 93 8.12 18.59 0.84
CA GLU A 93 8.94 19.53 0.06
C GLU A 93 10.13 18.83 -0.62
N ILE A 94 10.55 17.68 -0.11
CA ILE A 94 11.72 16.95 -0.61
C ILE A 94 11.26 15.79 -1.52
N PRO A 95 11.88 15.57 -2.70
CA PRO A 95 11.55 14.45 -3.57
C PRO A 95 12.11 13.12 -3.02
N VAL A 96 11.48 12.58 -1.98
CA VAL A 96 11.91 11.35 -1.27
C VAL A 96 12.05 10.15 -2.22
N SER A 97 11.24 10.08 -3.28
CA SER A 97 11.32 9.02 -4.29
C SER A 97 12.62 9.01 -5.08
N LEU A 98 13.25 10.17 -5.31
CA LEU A 98 14.54 10.27 -6.01
C LEU A 98 15.73 10.07 -5.09
N ILE A 99 15.55 10.36 -3.80
CA ILE A 99 16.58 10.20 -2.77
C ILE A 99 16.74 8.72 -2.40
N ARG A 100 15.63 8.01 -2.23
CA ARG A 100 15.65 6.56 -1.93
C ARG A 100 15.81 5.78 -3.22
N GLU A 101 17.05 5.64 -3.70
CA GLU A 101 17.31 4.71 -4.79
C GLU A 101 16.94 3.30 -4.32
N LYS A 102 16.05 2.64 -5.06
CA LYS A 102 15.83 1.21 -4.85
C LYS A 102 17.15 0.54 -5.19
N ALA A 103 17.81 -0.08 -4.21
CA ALA A 103 18.88 -1.01 -4.49
C ALA A 103 18.38 -1.91 -5.61
N VAL A 104 19.06 -1.89 -6.76
CA VAL A 104 18.71 -2.70 -7.91
C VAL A 104 18.90 -4.15 -7.47
N VAL A 105 17.85 -4.72 -6.88
CA VAL A 105 17.70 -6.15 -6.73
C VAL A 105 17.79 -6.64 -8.15
N ARG A 106 18.94 -7.23 -8.51
CA ARG A 106 19.22 -7.76 -9.85
C ARG A 106 17.94 -8.39 -10.35
N ASP A 107 17.33 -7.73 -11.32
CA ASP A 107 16.04 -8.12 -11.85
C ASP A 107 16.27 -9.54 -12.40
N ARG A 108 15.85 -10.54 -11.64
CA ARG A 108 15.82 -11.92 -12.13
C ARG A 108 14.74 -11.85 -13.18
N ARG A 109 15.15 -11.53 -14.43
CA ARG A 109 14.26 -11.33 -15.57
C ARG A 109 13.20 -12.41 -15.47
N SER A 110 11.95 -11.98 -15.37
CA SER A 110 10.84 -12.91 -15.18
C SER A 110 10.93 -14.00 -16.24
N VAL A 111 10.99 -15.26 -15.83
CA VAL A 111 11.08 -16.38 -16.78
C VAL A 111 9.90 -16.37 -17.76
N LEU A 112 8.76 -15.82 -17.32
CA LEU A 112 7.55 -15.63 -18.12
C LEU A 112 7.70 -14.62 -19.27
N THR A 113 8.57 -13.61 -19.12
CA THR A 113 8.84 -12.66 -20.22
C THR A 113 9.80 -13.25 -21.25
N LEU A 114 10.67 -14.17 -20.82
CA LEU A 114 11.57 -14.89 -21.71
C LEU A 114 10.84 -16.03 -22.46
N ARG A 115 9.97 -16.77 -21.77
CA ARG A 115 9.13 -17.81 -22.36
C ARG A 115 7.79 -17.91 -21.64
N SER A 116 6.71 -17.81 -22.40
CA SER A 116 5.36 -17.97 -21.87
C SER A 116 5.06 -19.42 -21.48
N PHE A 117 4.00 -19.64 -20.69
CA PHE A 117 3.56 -20.99 -20.31
C PHE A 117 3.07 -21.79 -21.52
N GLU A 118 2.29 -21.18 -22.43
CA GLU A 118 1.77 -21.83 -23.65
C GLU A 118 2.90 -22.31 -24.57
N ASP A 119 4.00 -21.55 -24.66
CA ASP A 119 5.16 -21.94 -25.47
C ASP A 119 6.01 -23.04 -24.83
N THR A 120 5.99 -23.17 -23.51
CA THR A 120 6.85 -24.09 -22.76
C THR A 120 6.18 -25.42 -22.44
N PHE A 121 4.87 -25.42 -22.22
CA PHE A 121 4.08 -26.60 -21.84
C PHE A 121 2.78 -26.68 -22.65
N GLY A 122 2.32 -27.90 -22.90
CA GLY A 122 1.07 -28.18 -23.60
C GLY A 122 1.24 -28.60 -25.06
N PRO A 123 0.13 -28.78 -25.80
CA PRO A 123 0.14 -29.35 -27.15
C PRO A 123 0.87 -28.45 -28.17
N LYS A 124 0.89 -27.14 -27.93
CA LYS A 124 1.59 -26.16 -28.77
C LYS A 124 3.02 -25.84 -28.29
N ALA A 125 3.56 -26.61 -27.35
CA ALA A 125 4.88 -26.33 -26.77
C ALA A 125 5.98 -26.34 -27.86
N THR A 126 6.70 -25.23 -27.96
CA THR A 126 7.78 -25.04 -28.93
C THR A 126 9.15 -25.43 -28.36
N ARG A 127 9.28 -25.55 -27.03
CA ARG A 127 10.55 -25.90 -26.37
C ARG A 127 10.95 -27.36 -26.59
N LYS A 128 12.08 -27.59 -27.27
CA LYS A 128 12.64 -28.93 -27.49
C LYS A 128 13.77 -29.33 -26.53
N ARG A 129 14.48 -28.38 -25.92
CA ARG A 129 15.61 -28.64 -25.00
C ARG A 129 15.52 -27.81 -23.71
N PRO A 130 15.86 -28.38 -22.54
CA PRO A 130 15.98 -27.64 -21.29
C PRO A 130 17.26 -26.79 -21.29
N ASN A 131 17.24 -25.68 -20.54
CA ASN A 131 18.46 -24.93 -20.25
C ASN A 131 19.07 -25.52 -18.99
N LEU A 132 20.15 -26.29 -19.13
CA LEU A 132 20.85 -26.92 -18.01
C LEU A 132 21.92 -25.98 -17.47
N PRO A 133 22.09 -25.89 -16.13
CA PRO A 133 23.12 -25.06 -15.53
C PRO A 133 24.54 -25.64 -15.63
N SER A 134 24.70 -26.93 -15.96
CA SER A 134 25.99 -27.61 -16.12
C SER A 134 26.25 -28.00 -17.58
N GLY A 135 27.51 -27.91 -18.02
CA GLY A 135 27.94 -28.25 -19.38
C GLY A 135 28.50 -29.67 -19.55
N SER A 136 28.76 -30.39 -18.46
CA SER A 136 29.31 -31.76 -18.47
C SER A 136 28.42 -32.72 -17.67
N LEU A 137 28.52 -34.01 -18.01
CA LEU A 137 27.80 -35.07 -17.30
C LEU A 137 28.25 -35.16 -15.82
N THR A 138 29.54 -35.03 -15.58
CA THR A 138 30.12 -35.05 -14.23
C THR A 138 29.59 -33.91 -13.35
N GLY A 139 29.52 -32.69 -13.88
CA GLY A 139 28.98 -31.55 -13.14
C GLY A 139 27.46 -31.66 -12.87
N LEU A 140 26.73 -32.44 -13.66
CA LEU A 140 25.34 -32.78 -13.37
C LEU A 140 25.23 -33.82 -12.26
N GLN A 141 26.12 -34.82 -12.23
CA GLN A 141 26.19 -35.83 -11.17
C GLN A 141 26.49 -35.22 -9.81
N ASP A 142 27.49 -34.33 -9.72
CA ASP A 142 27.83 -33.64 -8.47
C ASP A 142 26.64 -32.84 -7.93
N ARG A 143 25.90 -32.17 -8.83
CA ARG A 143 24.72 -31.40 -8.46
C ARG A 143 23.60 -32.30 -7.94
N VAL A 144 23.33 -33.42 -8.62
CA VAL A 144 22.34 -34.39 -8.15
C VAL A 144 22.71 -34.88 -6.75
N GLN A 145 23.98 -35.17 -6.49
CA GLN A 145 24.44 -35.60 -5.18
C GLN A 145 24.19 -34.54 -4.11
N THR A 146 24.56 -33.28 -4.36
CA THR A 146 24.31 -32.18 -3.40
C THR A 146 22.82 -31.93 -3.15
N GLU A 147 21.97 -31.98 -4.19
CA GLU A 147 20.52 -31.78 -4.03
C GLU A 147 19.87 -32.98 -3.32
N THR A 148 20.39 -34.19 -3.50
CA THR A 148 19.92 -35.40 -2.82
C THR A 148 20.32 -35.38 -1.34
N GLU A 149 21.54 -34.97 -1.02
CA GLU A 149 22.02 -34.80 0.36
C GLU A 149 21.26 -33.68 1.09
N GLY A 150 20.89 -32.61 0.38
CA GLY A 150 20.05 -31.53 0.89
C GLY A 150 18.55 -31.85 0.97
N TYR A 151 18.11 -32.99 0.40
CA TYR A 151 16.68 -33.33 0.35
C TYR A 151 16.19 -33.90 1.69
N SER A 152 15.18 -33.24 2.25
CA SER A 152 14.48 -33.64 3.48
C SER A 152 12.98 -33.76 3.20
N LYS A 153 12.41 -34.95 3.44
CA LYS A 153 10.98 -35.22 3.24
C LYS A 153 10.08 -34.27 4.07
N GLY A 154 10.52 -33.89 5.26
CA GLY A 154 9.79 -32.96 6.13
C GLY A 154 9.79 -31.52 5.59
N ALA A 155 10.91 -31.08 5.03
CA ALA A 155 11.03 -29.76 4.42
C ALA A 155 10.20 -29.66 3.12
N ASP A 156 10.16 -30.74 2.32
CA ASP A 156 9.39 -30.77 1.07
C ASP A 156 7.87 -30.76 1.33
N ALA A 157 7.40 -31.49 2.33
CA ALA A 157 5.99 -31.47 2.74
C ALA A 157 5.53 -30.08 3.22
N LEU A 158 6.37 -29.36 3.99
CA LEU A 158 6.08 -27.98 4.42
C LEU A 158 6.01 -27.01 3.23
N ARG A 159 6.94 -27.16 2.28
CA ARG A 159 7.02 -26.30 1.09
C ARG A 159 5.82 -26.48 0.16
N ASN A 160 5.33 -27.70 -0.02
CA ASN A 160 4.14 -27.99 -0.82
C ASN A 160 2.84 -27.51 -0.15
N LYS A 161 2.74 -27.54 1.18
CA LYS A 161 1.59 -26.96 1.89
C LYS A 161 1.50 -25.44 1.74
N ALA A 162 2.62 -24.74 1.60
CA ALA A 162 2.63 -23.28 1.46
C ALA A 162 2.20 -22.79 0.05
N SER A 163 2.42 -23.58 -1.00
CA SER A 163 2.08 -23.21 -2.39
C SER A 163 0.65 -23.59 -2.81
N VAL A 164 0.04 -24.59 -2.15
CA VAL A 164 -1.33 -25.03 -2.46
C VAL A 164 -2.39 -23.99 -2.06
N THR A 165 -2.10 -23.10 -1.11
CA THR A 165 -3.03 -22.06 -0.64
C THR A 165 -3.34 -20.99 -1.70
N THR A 166 -2.61 -20.92 -2.82
CA THR A 166 -2.77 -19.86 -3.84
C THR A 166 -3.18 -20.35 -5.24
N VAL A 167 -3.28 -21.66 -5.50
CA VAL A 167 -3.58 -22.21 -6.84
C VAL A 167 -4.81 -23.14 -6.85
N VAL A 168 -5.86 -22.82 -6.08
CA VAL A 168 -7.18 -23.44 -6.29
C VAL A 168 -7.85 -22.77 -7.49
N GLY A 169 -7.34 -23.06 -8.68
CA GLY A 169 -8.02 -22.90 -9.96
C GLY A 169 -8.41 -24.30 -10.45
N THR A 170 -9.66 -24.67 -10.21
CA THR A 170 -10.25 -25.97 -10.54
C THR A 170 -10.23 -26.23 -12.04
N HIS A 171 -9.62 -27.34 -12.46
CA HIS A 171 -9.99 -28.07 -13.68
C HIS A 171 -10.57 -29.41 -13.24
N GLU A 172 -11.62 -29.80 -13.94
CA GLU A 172 -12.66 -30.73 -13.50
C GLU A 172 -12.17 -32.16 -13.28
N GLY A 173 -12.74 -32.83 -12.27
CA GLY A 173 -12.65 -34.29 -12.11
C GLY A 173 -11.71 -34.78 -11.02
N GLY A 174 -12.02 -34.50 -9.75
CA GLY A 174 -11.42 -35.19 -8.61
C GLY A 174 -12.32 -35.02 -7.39
N THR A 175 -12.81 -36.13 -6.84
CA THR A 175 -13.67 -36.16 -5.64
C THR A 175 -13.05 -35.30 -4.54
N ALA A 176 -13.75 -34.25 -4.14
CA ALA A 176 -13.33 -33.35 -3.09
C ALA A 176 -13.11 -34.15 -1.80
N ASN A 177 -11.85 -34.24 -1.34
CA ASN A 177 -11.57 -34.67 0.03
C ASN A 177 -12.29 -33.69 0.95
N GLN A 178 -13.30 -34.17 1.69
CA GLN A 178 -14.03 -33.36 2.67
C GLN A 178 -13.06 -32.70 3.67
N ASP A 179 -11.98 -33.40 4.00
CA ASP A 179 -10.86 -32.90 4.81
C ASP A 179 -10.20 -31.62 4.26
N ALA A 180 -10.17 -31.39 2.94
CA ALA A 180 -9.59 -30.18 2.35
C ALA A 180 -10.54 -28.98 2.46
N LEU A 181 -11.86 -29.20 2.43
CA LEU A 181 -12.88 -28.18 2.65
C LEU A 181 -12.97 -27.81 4.14
N ASP A 182 -12.86 -28.79 5.03
CA ASP A 182 -12.83 -28.57 6.48
C ASP A 182 -11.56 -27.81 6.93
N ASN A 183 -10.43 -28.07 6.29
CA ASN A 183 -9.19 -27.32 6.54
C ASN A 183 -9.23 -25.88 5.99
N LEU A 184 -10.00 -25.58 4.93
CA LEU A 184 -10.23 -24.20 4.48
C LEU A 184 -11.16 -23.44 5.43
N ALA A 185 -12.19 -24.12 5.95
CA ALA A 185 -13.08 -23.56 6.97
C ALA A 185 -12.30 -23.23 8.26
N ALA A 186 -11.30 -24.04 8.64
CA ALA A 186 -10.47 -23.82 9.82
C ALA A 186 -9.54 -22.59 9.76
N ILE A 187 -9.20 -22.06 8.57
CA ILE A 187 -8.40 -20.83 8.44
C ILE A 187 -9.24 -19.59 8.78
N GLY A 188 -10.56 -19.66 8.55
CA GLY A 188 -11.53 -18.62 8.92
C GLY A 188 -12.19 -18.85 10.28
N ASP A 189 -12.30 -20.10 10.71
CA ASP A 189 -13.00 -20.47 11.92
C ASP A 189 -12.09 -20.38 13.15
N ARG A 190 -12.12 -19.20 13.77
CA ARG A 190 -11.40 -18.90 15.01
C ARG A 190 -12.08 -19.52 16.24
N SER A 191 -13.11 -20.33 16.07
CA SER A 191 -13.89 -20.98 17.13
C SER A 191 -13.04 -21.88 18.02
N GLY A 192 -12.00 -22.52 17.46
CA GLY A 192 -11.09 -23.42 18.19
C GLY A 192 -9.92 -22.73 18.90
N VAL A 193 -9.73 -21.42 18.71
CA VAL A 193 -8.64 -20.67 19.34
C VAL A 193 -9.23 -19.90 20.52
N ASN A 194 -8.62 -20.06 21.70
CA ASN A 194 -9.01 -19.32 22.90
C ASN A 194 -9.21 -17.83 22.59
N PRO A 195 -10.40 -17.25 22.79
CA PRO A 195 -10.71 -15.89 22.35
C PRO A 195 -9.82 -14.85 23.03
N HIS A 196 -9.24 -15.18 24.19
CA HIS A 196 -8.25 -14.34 24.88
C HIS A 196 -6.94 -14.16 24.08
N MET A 197 -6.51 -15.17 23.31
CA MET A 197 -5.28 -15.11 22.50
C MET A 197 -5.46 -14.24 21.24
N LEU A 198 -6.70 -14.00 20.81
CA LEU A 198 -7.04 -13.17 19.66
C LEU A 198 -7.42 -11.72 20.05
N ARG A 199 -7.50 -11.43 21.36
CA ARG A 199 -7.71 -10.06 21.85
C ARG A 199 -6.55 -9.17 21.39
N GLY A 200 -6.87 -7.93 21.00
CA GLY A 200 -5.89 -6.99 20.44
C GLY A 200 -5.73 -7.07 18.91
N GLN A 201 -6.08 -8.18 18.27
CA GLN A 201 -5.96 -8.34 16.81
C GLN A 201 -7.27 -8.04 16.05
N THR A 202 -8.20 -7.31 16.66
CA THR A 202 -9.50 -7.06 16.05
C THR A 202 -9.45 -5.89 15.08
N LYS A 203 -10.28 -5.93 14.03
CA LYS A 203 -10.43 -4.83 13.07
C LYS A 203 -10.77 -3.50 13.76
N ARG A 204 -11.55 -3.55 14.84
CA ARG A 204 -11.87 -2.38 15.66
C ARG A 204 -10.61 -1.75 16.29
N VAL A 205 -9.75 -2.56 16.92
CA VAL A 205 -8.50 -2.08 17.51
C VAL A 205 -7.60 -1.48 16.44
N TYR A 206 -7.39 -2.16 15.32
CA TYR A 206 -6.56 -1.62 14.24
C TYR A 206 -7.15 -0.33 13.64
N SER A 207 -8.48 -0.22 13.49
CA SER A 207 -9.10 1.01 12.98
C SER A 207 -8.87 2.23 13.88
N GLU A 208 -8.90 2.06 15.22
CA GLU A 208 -8.56 3.14 16.15
C GLU A 208 -7.05 3.43 16.18
N LEU A 209 -6.19 2.40 16.07
CA LEU A 209 -4.74 2.60 15.95
C LEU A 209 -4.38 3.38 14.68
N TYR A 210 -4.98 3.06 13.55
CA TYR A 210 -4.77 3.80 12.30
C TYR A 210 -5.35 5.21 12.38
N LYS A 211 -6.52 5.39 12.99
CA LYS A 211 -7.08 6.73 13.24
C LYS A 211 -6.13 7.56 14.10
N PHE A 212 -5.62 7.03 15.20
CA PHE A 212 -4.65 7.70 16.07
C PHE A 212 -3.34 8.03 15.33
N SER A 213 -2.79 7.05 14.59
CA SER A 213 -1.57 7.22 13.80
C SER A 213 -1.73 8.28 12.70
N SER A 214 -2.90 8.38 12.08
CA SER A 214 -3.18 9.37 11.02
C SER A 214 -3.42 10.79 11.55
N LEU A 215 -3.80 10.92 12.83
CA LEU A 215 -4.06 12.21 13.47
C LEU A 215 -2.79 12.93 13.93
N HIS A 216 -1.67 12.21 14.06
CA HIS A 216 -0.41 12.71 14.63
C HIS A 216 0.72 12.84 13.58
N TRP A 217 0.37 13.01 12.31
CA TRP A 217 1.29 13.27 11.20
C TRP A 217 0.81 14.41 10.31
#